data_AF-K6FFH1-F1
#
_entry.id   AF-K6FFH1-F1
#
_cell.length_a   1.000
_cell.length_b   1.000
_cell.length_c   1.000
_cell.angle_alpha   90.00
_cell.angle_beta   90.00
_cell.angle_gamma   90.00
#
_symmetry.space_group_name_H-M   'P 1'
#
loop_
_entity.id
_entity.type
_entity.pdbx_description
1 polymer ?
#
loop_
_entity_poly.entity_id
_entity_poly.type
_entity_poly.pdbx_seq_one_letter_code
_entity_poly.pdbx_strand_id
1 'polypeptide(L)'
;MKFSISARLGLGFGLVLAAMTVGAFVMTFSLANVKDRAEIMRSQALPLADVAASMQFEAVNVQQWLTDVSATGEDDGFAEAEKSAGAFRAGAAKFTALAERTGNQALKTEIAAVLRDFEAMYDVGKRMAKAYVAEGREAGNAVMNDFDARTEALAGRIAPLKANQFQAVDAHIAGILDKLENDLRLQYLLVALSLAIGVVCAVLVSRGIRRQLGAEPWEVAEVARDVAAGRFDAVSATCAAKGKGCGVMDDMAAMADKLRQSFAAVEARTAEAENHLREAQGQRLAAEEATRQAEQARLSGLAEAADRLEDLADAVARAGNALTDRVAQVNRGTVRQHERTADTATAMEEMNATVLEVAQNADRASQSARAARDGAREGLAATEEVARSIDRVRGLTKGLKTSLDALGERAKGISAILGVISDIADQTNL
;
A
#
# COMPACT_ATOMS: atom_id res chain seq x y z
N MET A 1 7.43 33.49 -34.82
CA MET A 1 8.18 34.01 -33.65
C MET A 1 9.57 33.39 -33.61
N LYS A 2 10.63 34.21 -33.47
CA LYS A 2 11.98 33.69 -33.21
C LYS A 2 12.10 33.43 -31.71
N PHE A 3 11.95 32.18 -31.28
CA PHE A 3 12.21 31.80 -29.88
C PHE A 3 13.70 31.94 -29.57
N SER A 4 14.02 32.47 -28.38
CA SER A 4 15.39 32.46 -27.85
C SER A 4 15.87 31.02 -27.64
N ILE A 5 17.19 30.83 -27.60
CA ILE A 5 17.80 29.52 -27.31
C ILE A 5 17.34 29.01 -25.93
N SER A 6 17.25 29.92 -24.94
CA SER A 6 16.73 29.58 -23.60
C SER A 6 15.28 29.10 -23.62
N ALA A 7 14.40 29.73 -24.41
CA ALA A 7 13.01 29.31 -24.52
C ALA A 7 12.87 27.92 -25.18
N ARG A 8 13.71 27.63 -26.19
CA ARG A 8 13.72 26.31 -26.85
C ARG A 8 14.23 25.20 -25.92
N LEU A 9 15.30 25.47 -25.17
CA LEU A 9 15.84 24.53 -24.18
C LEU A 9 14.82 24.30 -23.05
N GLY A 10 14.21 25.38 -22.53
CA GLY A 10 13.19 25.30 -21.49
C GLY A 10 11.96 24.49 -21.92
N LEU A 11 11.47 24.70 -23.14
CA LEU A 11 10.36 23.90 -23.69
C LEU A 11 10.74 22.43 -23.89
N GLY A 12 11.94 22.15 -24.40
CA GLY A 12 12.40 20.77 -24.63
C GLY A 12 12.56 19.99 -23.33
N PHE A 13 13.30 20.53 -22.36
CA PHE A 13 13.44 19.90 -21.04
C PHE A 13 12.13 19.87 -20.27
N GLY A 14 11.31 20.93 -20.37
CA GLY A 14 10.01 21.01 -19.73
C GLY A 14 9.04 19.93 -20.23
N LEU A 15 9.01 19.64 -21.53
CA LEU A 15 8.20 18.55 -22.10
C LEU A 15 8.61 17.18 -21.59
N VAL A 16 9.91 16.90 -21.49
CA VAL A 16 10.42 15.63 -20.97
C VAL A 16 10.05 15.48 -19.48
N LEU A 17 10.28 16.52 -18.68
CA LEU A 17 9.90 16.53 -17.25
C LEU A 17 8.38 16.39 -17.06
N ALA A 18 7.58 17.06 -17.89
CA ALA A 18 6.12 16.91 -17.86
C ALA A 18 5.68 15.48 -18.20
N ALA A 19 6.27 14.85 -19.21
CA ALA A 19 5.96 13.45 -19.56
C ALA A 19 6.35 12.48 -18.43
N MET A 20 7.52 12.68 -17.81
CA MET A 20 7.97 11.85 -16.69
C MET A 20 7.10 12.02 -15.44
N THR A 21 6.68 13.25 -15.12
CA THR A 21 5.80 13.53 -13.98
C THR A 21 4.40 12.96 -14.19
N VAL A 22 3.84 13.08 -15.39
CA VAL A 22 2.57 12.43 -15.76
C VAL A 22 2.69 10.91 -15.61
N GLY A 23 3.78 10.30 -16.08
CA GLY A 23 3.99 8.87 -15.93
C GLY A 23 4.09 8.42 -14.48
N ALA A 24 4.81 9.17 -13.65
CA ALA A 24 4.87 8.91 -12.20
C ALA A 24 3.50 9.02 -11.53
N PHE A 25 2.68 10.01 -11.91
CA PHE A 25 1.34 10.19 -11.38
C PHE A 25 0.40 9.04 -11.77
N VAL A 26 0.40 8.65 -13.04
CA VAL A 26 -0.38 7.50 -13.54
C VAL A 26 0.00 6.22 -12.80
N MET A 27 1.31 5.97 -12.62
CA MET A 27 1.79 4.81 -11.88
C MET A 27 1.35 4.82 -10.42
N THR A 28 1.41 5.97 -9.75
CA THR A 28 0.99 6.11 -8.35
C THR A 28 -0.50 5.79 -8.18
N PHE A 29 -1.34 6.31 -9.07
CA PHE A 29 -2.78 6.03 -9.05
C PHE A 29 -3.09 4.57 -9.39
N SER A 30 -2.35 3.97 -10.32
CA SER A 30 -2.55 2.57 -10.67
C SER A 30 -2.12 1.60 -9.57
N LEU A 31 -0.97 1.86 -8.93
CA LEU A 31 -0.50 1.10 -7.77
C LEU A 31 -1.45 1.20 -6.58
N ALA A 32 -2.11 2.35 -6.39
CA ALA A 32 -3.16 2.49 -5.37
C ALA A 32 -4.32 1.51 -5.63
N ASN A 33 -4.80 1.40 -6.87
CA ASN A 33 -5.85 0.43 -7.24
C ASN A 33 -5.41 -1.03 -7.04
N VAL A 34 -4.15 -1.34 -7.34
CA VAL A 34 -3.59 -2.69 -7.09
C VAL A 34 -3.53 -2.97 -5.59
N LYS A 35 -3.09 -2.00 -4.79
CA LYS A 35 -3.05 -2.10 -3.33
C LYS A 35 -4.45 -2.35 -2.75
N ASP A 36 -5.45 -1.59 -3.19
CA ASP A 36 -6.83 -1.74 -2.71
C ASP A 36 -7.39 -3.13 -3.03
N ARG A 37 -7.11 -3.66 -4.22
CA ARG A 37 -7.50 -5.04 -4.61
C ARG A 37 -6.79 -6.10 -3.77
N ALA A 38 -5.50 -5.92 -3.51
CA ALA A 38 -4.73 -6.82 -2.65
C ALA A 38 -5.24 -6.77 -1.20
N GLU A 39 -5.70 -5.61 -0.74
CA GLU A 39 -6.27 -5.43 0.60
C GLU A 39 -7.64 -6.12 0.73
N ILE A 40 -8.51 -6.01 -0.28
CA ILE A 40 -9.77 -6.77 -0.33
C ILE A 40 -9.50 -8.28 -0.31
N MET A 41 -8.50 -8.75 -1.07
CA MET A 41 -8.13 -10.16 -1.10
C MET A 41 -7.66 -10.64 0.29
N ARG A 42 -6.79 -9.88 0.96
CA ARG A 42 -6.25 -10.21 2.29
C ARG A 42 -7.32 -10.14 3.38
N SER A 43 -8.20 -9.14 3.34
CA SER A 43 -9.17 -8.88 4.41
C SER A 43 -10.49 -9.64 4.25
N GLN A 44 -10.82 -10.10 3.05
CA GLN A 44 -12.13 -10.72 2.77
C GLN A 44 -12.00 -12.06 2.06
N ALA A 45 -11.39 -12.11 0.87
CA ALA A 45 -11.44 -13.31 0.01
C ALA A 45 -10.70 -14.50 0.63
N LEU A 46 -9.47 -14.30 1.12
CA LEU A 46 -8.66 -15.35 1.75
C LEU A 46 -9.30 -15.87 3.05
N PRO A 47 -9.73 -15.02 4.00
CA PRO A 47 -10.45 -15.50 5.19
C PRO A 47 -11.72 -16.29 4.87
N LEU A 48 -12.46 -15.93 3.81
CA LEU A 48 -13.66 -16.68 3.41
C LEU A 48 -13.32 -18.07 2.86
N ALA A 49 -12.29 -18.17 2.00
CA ALA A 49 -11.79 -19.45 1.52
C ALA A 49 -11.30 -20.35 2.66
N ASP A 50 -10.61 -19.76 3.65
CA ASP A 50 -10.16 -20.45 4.86
C ASP A 50 -11.33 -20.95 5.72
N VAL A 51 -12.41 -20.16 5.85
CA VAL A 51 -13.63 -20.61 6.54
C VAL A 51 -14.28 -21.79 5.82
N ALA A 52 -14.35 -21.78 4.48
CA ALA A 52 -14.90 -22.92 3.73
C ALA A 52 -14.05 -24.19 3.91
N ALA A 53 -12.72 -24.07 3.90
CA ALA A 53 -11.82 -25.17 4.20
C ALA A 53 -11.96 -25.67 5.64
N SER A 54 -12.07 -24.74 6.61
CA SER A 54 -12.29 -25.04 8.02
C SER A 54 -13.61 -25.78 8.24
N MET A 55 -14.70 -25.38 7.57
CA MET A 55 -15.97 -26.11 7.64
C MET A 55 -15.83 -27.57 7.17
N GLN A 56 -15.10 -27.81 6.08
CA GLN A 56 -14.84 -29.20 5.66
C GLN A 56 -14.04 -29.96 6.71
N PHE A 57 -13.01 -29.33 7.27
CA PHE A 57 -12.18 -29.92 8.33
C PHE A 57 -13.00 -30.25 9.59
N GLU A 58 -13.85 -29.34 10.05
CA GLU A 58 -14.68 -29.58 11.23
C GLU A 58 -15.74 -30.66 11.00
N ALA A 59 -16.30 -30.77 9.79
CA ALA A 59 -17.19 -31.88 9.46
C ALA A 59 -16.48 -33.25 9.56
N VAL A 60 -15.22 -33.31 9.11
CA VAL A 60 -14.37 -34.50 9.26
C VAL A 60 -14.04 -34.78 10.73
N ASN A 61 -13.73 -33.75 11.53
CA ASN A 61 -13.49 -33.92 12.97
C ASN A 61 -14.73 -34.48 13.68
N VAL A 62 -15.92 -33.97 13.37
CA VAL A 62 -17.17 -34.52 13.90
C VAL A 62 -17.30 -36.00 13.58
N GLN A 63 -17.04 -36.39 12.33
CA GLN A 63 -17.06 -37.80 11.92
C GLN A 63 -16.03 -38.62 12.70
N GLN A 64 -14.80 -38.12 12.83
CA GLN A 64 -13.72 -38.78 13.52
C GLN A 64 -14.06 -39.02 15.00
N TRP A 65 -14.49 -37.98 15.72
CA TRP A 65 -14.83 -38.09 17.15
C TRP A 65 -16.00 -39.04 17.39
N LEU A 66 -17.06 -38.98 16.58
CA LEU A 66 -18.21 -39.88 16.75
C LEU A 66 -17.88 -41.33 16.39
N THR A 67 -16.97 -41.55 15.46
CA THR A 67 -16.46 -42.90 15.13
C THR A 67 -15.52 -43.40 16.23
N ASP A 68 -14.72 -42.53 16.85
CA ASP A 68 -13.84 -42.88 17.96
C ASP A 68 -14.64 -43.30 19.19
N VAL A 69 -15.67 -42.52 19.58
CA VAL A 69 -16.64 -42.93 20.61
C VAL A 69 -17.26 -44.29 20.31
N SER A 70 -17.60 -44.54 19.04
CA SER A 70 -18.15 -45.82 18.60
C SER A 70 -17.18 -46.99 18.73
N ALA A 71 -15.88 -46.72 18.65
CA ALA A 71 -14.81 -47.71 18.73
C ALA A 71 -14.30 -47.93 20.16
N THR A 72 -14.18 -46.87 20.96
CA THR A 72 -13.61 -46.89 22.31
C THR A 72 -14.68 -47.12 23.39
N GLY A 73 -15.91 -46.66 23.14
CA GLY A 73 -16.97 -46.62 24.14
C GLY A 73 -16.80 -45.52 25.18
N GLU A 74 -15.85 -44.59 24.99
CA GLU A 74 -15.62 -43.46 25.88
C GLU A 74 -16.54 -42.29 25.53
N ASP A 75 -17.12 -41.64 26.55
CA ASP A 75 -18.10 -40.56 26.37
C ASP A 75 -17.48 -39.19 26.06
N ASP A 76 -16.16 -39.05 26.19
CA ASP A 76 -15.46 -37.78 26.02
C ASP A 76 -15.66 -37.22 24.61
N GLY A 77 -15.43 -38.03 23.56
CA GLY A 77 -15.51 -37.61 22.17
C GLY A 77 -16.84 -36.98 21.73
N PHE A 78 -17.95 -37.14 22.48
CA PHE A 78 -19.17 -36.37 22.22
C PHE A 78 -18.97 -34.86 22.43
N ALA A 79 -18.17 -34.46 23.41
CA ALA A 79 -17.88 -33.05 23.71
C ALA A 79 -16.98 -32.42 22.63
N GLU A 80 -15.96 -33.14 22.16
CA GLU A 80 -15.10 -32.73 21.05
C GLU A 80 -15.87 -32.66 19.74
N ALA A 81 -16.79 -33.60 19.51
CA ALA A 81 -17.70 -33.54 18.36
C ALA A 81 -18.63 -32.32 18.43
N GLU A 82 -19.22 -32.00 19.59
CA GLU A 82 -20.05 -30.80 19.75
C GLU A 82 -19.23 -29.51 19.57
N LYS A 83 -17.99 -29.46 20.05
CA LYS A 83 -17.09 -28.33 19.83
C LYS A 83 -16.81 -28.10 18.34
N SER A 84 -16.48 -29.18 17.62
CA SER A 84 -16.24 -29.15 16.16
C SER A 84 -17.52 -28.75 15.42
N ALA A 85 -18.68 -29.25 15.84
CA ALA A 85 -19.99 -28.86 15.30
C ALA A 85 -20.29 -27.37 15.54
N GLY A 86 -19.95 -26.84 16.71
CA GLY A 86 -20.03 -25.40 17.00
C GLY A 86 -19.18 -24.57 16.04
N ALA A 87 -17.94 -25.00 15.76
CA ALA A 87 -17.05 -24.33 14.81
C ALA A 87 -17.60 -24.38 13.37
N PHE A 88 -18.16 -25.52 12.96
CA PHE A 88 -18.84 -25.66 11.67
C PHE A 88 -20.01 -24.67 11.53
N ARG A 89 -20.91 -24.64 12.52
CA ARG A 89 -22.06 -23.72 12.56
C ARG A 89 -21.62 -22.26 12.51
N ALA A 90 -20.56 -21.91 13.23
CA ALA A 90 -19.99 -20.56 13.18
C ALA A 90 -19.46 -20.20 11.79
N GLY A 91 -18.82 -21.14 11.09
CA GLY A 91 -18.43 -20.98 9.69
C GLY A 91 -19.63 -20.74 8.76
N ALA A 92 -20.67 -21.57 8.89
CA ALA A 92 -21.90 -21.43 8.11
C ALA A 92 -22.62 -20.09 8.38
N ALA A 93 -22.61 -19.61 9.62
CA ALA A 93 -23.16 -18.31 9.98
C ALA A 93 -22.42 -17.15 9.29
N LYS A 94 -21.09 -17.22 9.15
CA LYS A 94 -20.31 -16.21 8.42
C LYS A 94 -20.73 -16.13 6.94
N PHE A 95 -20.91 -17.27 6.28
CA PHE A 95 -21.39 -17.33 4.90
C PHE A 95 -22.84 -16.84 4.76
N THR A 96 -23.70 -17.16 5.74
CA THR A 96 -25.08 -16.66 5.77
C THR A 96 -25.11 -15.13 5.87
N ALA A 97 -24.34 -14.56 6.80
CA ALA A 97 -24.22 -13.11 6.95
C ALA A 97 -23.60 -12.43 5.72
N LEU A 98 -22.67 -13.10 5.01
CA LEU A 98 -22.15 -12.61 3.74
C LEU A 98 -23.24 -12.60 2.67
N ALA A 99 -24.00 -13.68 2.53
CA ALA A 99 -25.07 -13.79 1.54
C ALA A 99 -26.15 -12.71 1.77
N GLU A 100 -26.47 -12.41 3.03
CA GLU A 100 -27.41 -11.35 3.38
C GLU A 100 -26.88 -9.95 3.05
N ARG A 101 -25.62 -9.66 3.41
CA ARG A 101 -25.00 -8.36 3.10
C ARG A 101 -24.84 -8.11 1.60
N THR A 102 -24.61 -9.17 0.82
CA THR A 102 -24.39 -9.08 -0.64
C THR A 102 -25.66 -9.28 -1.46
N GLY A 103 -26.79 -9.63 -0.82
CA GLY A 103 -28.02 -10.01 -1.52
C GLY A 103 -27.88 -11.28 -2.37
N ASN A 104 -26.88 -12.12 -2.11
CA ASN A 104 -26.61 -13.32 -2.89
C ASN A 104 -27.53 -14.48 -2.45
N GLN A 105 -28.68 -14.57 -3.11
CA GLN A 105 -29.70 -15.57 -2.77
C GLN A 105 -29.28 -17.02 -3.08
N ALA A 106 -28.42 -17.22 -4.09
CA ALA A 106 -27.87 -18.53 -4.41
C ALA A 106 -26.98 -19.04 -3.27
N LEU A 107 -26.04 -18.21 -2.80
CA LEU A 107 -25.18 -18.54 -1.66
C LEU A 107 -25.97 -18.77 -0.38
N LYS A 108 -27.02 -17.97 -0.13
CA LYS A 108 -27.92 -18.15 1.02
C LYS A 108 -28.60 -19.53 0.99
N THR A 109 -29.06 -19.95 -0.19
CA THR A 109 -29.72 -21.24 -0.38
C THR A 109 -28.73 -22.40 -0.23
N GLU A 110 -27.53 -22.25 -0.80
CA GLU A 110 -26.46 -23.23 -0.73
C GLU A 110 -25.99 -23.46 0.71
N ILE A 111 -25.71 -22.39 1.47
CA ILE A 111 -25.24 -22.52 2.85
C ILE A 111 -26.33 -23.08 3.78
N ALA A 112 -27.60 -22.74 3.55
CA ALA A 112 -28.72 -23.33 4.28
C ALA A 112 -28.82 -24.85 4.02
N ALA A 113 -28.57 -25.30 2.78
CA ALA A 113 -28.53 -26.72 2.46
C ALA A 113 -27.33 -27.42 3.11
N VAL A 114 -26.15 -26.79 3.12
CA VAL A 114 -24.94 -27.29 3.83
C VAL A 114 -25.22 -27.47 5.32
N LEU A 115 -25.83 -26.47 5.96
CA LEU A 115 -26.15 -26.54 7.38
C LEU A 115 -27.18 -27.64 7.69
N ARG A 116 -28.23 -27.77 6.88
CA ARG A 116 -29.21 -28.85 7.08
C ARG A 116 -28.59 -30.24 6.95
N ASP A 117 -27.77 -30.46 5.92
CA ASP A 117 -27.13 -31.76 5.71
C ASP A 117 -26.11 -32.06 6.82
N PHE A 118 -25.43 -31.03 7.34
CA PHE A 118 -24.55 -31.14 8.49
C PHE A 118 -25.29 -31.53 9.77
N GLU A 119 -26.39 -30.86 10.13
CA GLU A 119 -27.16 -31.22 11.33
C GLU A 119 -27.73 -32.63 11.21
N ALA A 120 -28.19 -33.02 10.01
CA ALA A 120 -28.68 -34.37 9.77
C ALA A 120 -27.56 -35.42 9.94
N MET A 121 -26.35 -35.17 9.41
CA MET A 121 -25.18 -36.01 9.63
C MET A 121 -24.84 -36.10 11.12
N TYR A 122 -24.80 -34.96 11.82
CA TYR A 122 -24.44 -34.87 13.23
C TYR A 122 -25.41 -35.64 14.14
N ASP A 123 -26.72 -35.50 13.92
CA ASP A 123 -27.74 -36.20 14.68
C ASP A 123 -27.70 -37.71 14.46
N VAL A 124 -27.43 -38.15 13.23
CA VAL A 124 -27.27 -39.58 12.92
C VAL A 124 -25.99 -40.13 13.54
N GLY A 125 -24.88 -39.41 13.47
CA GLY A 125 -23.61 -39.81 14.08
C GLY A 125 -23.72 -39.94 15.60
N LYS A 126 -24.42 -39.01 16.28
CA LYS A 126 -24.69 -39.14 17.72
C LYS A 126 -25.53 -40.38 18.05
N ARG A 127 -26.54 -40.68 17.24
CA ARG A 127 -27.37 -41.89 17.42
C ARG A 127 -26.55 -43.16 17.20
N MET A 128 -25.72 -43.17 16.16
CA MET A 128 -24.79 -44.26 15.88
C MET A 128 -23.85 -44.52 17.06
N ALA A 129 -23.14 -43.48 17.51
CA ALA A 129 -22.20 -43.60 18.63
C ALA A 129 -22.89 -44.08 19.91
N LYS A 130 -24.08 -43.55 20.24
CA LYS A 130 -24.88 -44.04 21.37
C LYS A 130 -25.31 -45.49 21.22
N ALA A 131 -25.66 -45.94 20.01
CA ALA A 131 -26.01 -47.34 19.76
C ALA A 131 -24.80 -48.27 19.95
N TYR A 132 -23.60 -47.87 19.52
CA TYR A 132 -22.37 -48.61 19.81
C TYR A 132 -22.09 -48.74 21.31
N VAL A 133 -22.26 -47.64 22.06
CA VAL A 133 -22.03 -47.60 23.51
C VAL A 133 -23.07 -48.39 24.30
N ALA A 134 -24.37 -48.22 23.99
CA ALA A 134 -25.46 -48.75 24.81
C ALA A 134 -25.98 -50.12 24.38
N GLU A 135 -26.00 -50.40 23.07
CA GLU A 135 -26.64 -51.57 22.47
C GLU A 135 -25.63 -52.52 21.79
N GLY A 136 -24.38 -52.07 21.65
CA GLY A 136 -23.29 -52.84 21.09
C GLY A 136 -23.20 -52.77 19.56
N ARG A 137 -22.26 -53.55 19.03
CA ARG A 137 -21.77 -53.42 17.65
C ARG A 137 -22.84 -53.62 16.57
N GLU A 138 -23.80 -54.52 16.80
CA GLU A 138 -24.84 -54.83 15.81
C GLU A 138 -25.80 -53.64 15.61
N ALA A 139 -26.25 -53.03 16.71
CA ALA A 139 -27.10 -51.85 16.69
C ALA A 139 -26.37 -50.64 16.08
N GLY A 140 -25.09 -50.43 16.44
CA GLY A 140 -24.25 -49.40 15.83
C GLY A 140 -24.07 -49.58 14.31
N ASN A 141 -23.75 -50.80 13.87
CA ASN A 141 -23.59 -51.12 12.44
C ASN A 141 -24.88 -50.86 11.64
N ALA A 142 -26.06 -51.03 12.24
CA ALA A 142 -27.32 -50.74 11.58
C ALA A 142 -27.49 -49.25 11.24
N VAL A 143 -26.82 -48.35 11.96
CA VAL A 143 -26.86 -46.89 11.74
C VAL A 143 -25.69 -46.40 10.88
N MET A 144 -24.55 -47.10 10.91
CA MET A 144 -23.30 -46.71 10.20
C MET A 144 -23.54 -46.37 8.73
N ASN A 145 -24.29 -47.19 7.99
CA ASN A 145 -24.54 -46.95 6.56
C ASN A 145 -25.27 -45.61 6.29
N ASP A 146 -26.21 -45.21 7.15
CA ASP A 146 -26.91 -43.92 7.03
C ASP A 146 -25.98 -42.76 7.40
N PHE A 147 -25.08 -42.97 8.37
CA PHE A 147 -24.07 -41.98 8.75
C PHE A 147 -23.05 -41.73 7.62
N ASP A 148 -22.54 -42.80 7.02
CA ASP A 148 -21.61 -42.74 5.88
C ASP A 148 -22.23 -42.02 4.69
N ALA A 149 -23.46 -42.40 4.32
CA ALA A 149 -24.18 -41.78 3.21
C ALA A 149 -24.40 -40.27 3.42
N ARG A 150 -24.70 -39.85 4.65
CA ARG A 150 -24.87 -38.42 4.99
C ARG A 150 -23.56 -37.67 4.99
N THR A 151 -22.48 -38.31 5.43
CA THR A 151 -21.15 -37.72 5.41
C THR A 151 -20.67 -37.52 3.98
N GLU A 152 -20.88 -38.49 3.09
CA GLU A 152 -20.59 -38.37 1.67
C GLU A 152 -21.42 -37.26 1.00
N ALA A 153 -22.72 -37.20 1.29
CA ALA A 153 -23.60 -36.15 0.78
C ALA A 153 -23.17 -34.74 1.23
N LEU A 154 -22.80 -34.58 2.50
CA LEU A 154 -22.29 -33.33 3.04
C LEU A 154 -20.97 -32.93 2.38
N ALA A 155 -20.02 -33.87 2.24
CA ALA A 155 -18.74 -33.63 1.60
C ALA A 155 -18.93 -33.18 0.13
N GLY A 156 -19.85 -33.84 -0.59
CA GLY A 156 -20.24 -33.49 -1.96
C GLY A 156 -20.85 -32.08 -2.07
N ARG A 157 -21.43 -31.55 -0.99
CA ARG A 157 -21.99 -30.19 -0.95
C ARG A 157 -20.97 -29.12 -0.53
N ILE A 158 -20.06 -29.44 0.39
CA ILE A 158 -19.03 -28.48 0.84
C ILE A 158 -17.92 -28.32 -0.22
N ALA A 159 -17.58 -29.39 -0.94
CA ALA A 159 -16.54 -29.36 -1.97
C ALA A 159 -16.71 -28.25 -3.02
N PRO A 160 -17.89 -28.07 -3.68
CA PRO A 160 -18.09 -26.98 -4.63
C PRO A 160 -18.05 -25.61 -3.97
N LEU A 161 -18.60 -25.44 -2.76
CA LEU A 161 -18.51 -24.18 -2.02
C LEU A 161 -17.05 -23.77 -1.80
N LYS A 162 -16.22 -24.71 -1.32
CA LYS A 162 -14.78 -24.49 -1.13
C LYS A 162 -14.09 -24.17 -2.46
N ALA A 163 -14.31 -24.98 -3.50
CA ALA A 163 -13.71 -24.78 -4.81
C ALA A 163 -14.04 -23.39 -5.38
N ASN A 164 -15.30 -22.95 -5.26
CA ASN A 164 -15.74 -21.62 -5.70
C ASN A 164 -15.02 -20.48 -4.95
N GLN A 165 -14.78 -20.63 -3.65
CA GLN A 165 -14.03 -19.61 -2.89
C GLN A 165 -12.57 -19.54 -3.30
N PHE A 166 -11.89 -20.67 -3.48
CA PHE A 166 -10.50 -20.68 -3.95
C PHE A 166 -10.38 -20.21 -5.40
N GLN A 167 -11.31 -20.56 -6.28
CA GLN A 167 -11.35 -20.05 -7.64
C GLN A 167 -11.56 -18.52 -7.68
N ALA A 168 -12.37 -17.97 -6.77
CA ALA A 168 -12.51 -16.52 -6.64
C ALA A 168 -11.20 -15.86 -6.18
N VAL A 169 -10.49 -16.45 -5.22
CA VAL A 169 -9.16 -16.00 -4.80
C VAL A 169 -8.17 -16.03 -5.98
N ASP A 170 -8.13 -17.12 -6.74
CA ASP A 170 -7.25 -17.24 -7.91
C ASP A 170 -7.58 -16.19 -8.99
N ALA A 171 -8.86 -15.93 -9.23
CA ALA A 171 -9.30 -14.88 -10.15
C ALA A 171 -8.88 -13.47 -9.68
N HIS A 172 -8.92 -13.21 -8.37
CA HIS A 172 -8.40 -11.96 -7.80
C HIS A 172 -6.88 -11.84 -7.98
N ILE A 173 -6.12 -12.90 -7.74
CA ILE A 173 -4.67 -12.93 -7.93
C ILE A 173 -4.32 -12.70 -9.40
N ALA A 174 -4.97 -13.43 -10.32
CA ALA A 174 -4.78 -13.25 -11.76
C ALA A 174 -5.07 -11.81 -12.18
N GLY A 175 -6.18 -11.22 -11.71
CA GLY A 175 -6.52 -9.82 -12.00
C GLY A 175 -5.52 -8.81 -11.45
N ILE A 176 -4.85 -9.10 -10.33
CA ILE A 176 -3.75 -8.27 -9.80
C ILE A 176 -2.51 -8.40 -10.69
N LEU A 177 -2.12 -9.61 -11.06
CA LEU A 177 -0.97 -9.87 -11.92
C LEU A 177 -1.14 -9.24 -13.31
N ASP A 178 -2.30 -9.41 -13.94
CA ASP A 178 -2.64 -8.79 -15.22
C ASP A 178 -2.56 -7.26 -15.14
N LYS A 179 -3.02 -6.68 -14.03
CA LYS A 179 -2.97 -5.23 -13.84
C LYS A 179 -1.54 -4.73 -13.66
N LEU A 180 -0.72 -5.44 -12.87
CA LEU A 180 0.70 -5.13 -12.72
C LEU A 180 1.47 -5.25 -14.04
N GLU A 181 1.19 -6.28 -14.85
CA GLU A 181 1.84 -6.45 -16.15
C GLU A 181 1.46 -5.31 -17.11
N ASN A 182 0.18 -4.95 -17.17
CA ASN A 182 -0.28 -3.83 -17.98
C ASN A 182 0.31 -2.49 -17.50
N ASP A 183 0.45 -2.29 -16.19
CA ASP A 183 1.07 -1.09 -15.62
C ASP A 183 2.56 -1.01 -15.96
N LEU A 184 3.28 -2.13 -15.91
CA LEU A 184 4.67 -2.22 -16.35
C LEU A 184 4.82 -1.92 -17.85
N ARG A 185 3.96 -2.49 -18.70
CA ARG A 185 3.96 -2.19 -20.15
C ARG A 185 3.73 -0.71 -20.41
N LEU A 186 2.73 -0.10 -19.75
CA LEU A 186 2.46 1.32 -19.87
C LEU A 186 3.64 2.17 -19.40
N GLN A 187 4.28 1.80 -18.29
CA GLN A 187 5.49 2.45 -17.78
C GLN A 187 6.62 2.43 -18.81
N TYR A 188 6.89 1.27 -19.42
CA TYR A 188 7.92 1.16 -20.45
C TYR A 188 7.61 2.01 -21.68
N LEU A 189 6.34 2.06 -22.11
CA LEU A 189 5.91 2.93 -23.21
C LEU A 189 6.09 4.42 -22.89
N LEU A 190 5.74 4.85 -21.68
CA LEU A 190 5.91 6.24 -21.24
C LEU A 190 7.38 6.64 -21.13
N VAL A 191 8.23 5.74 -20.61
CA VAL A 191 9.69 5.94 -20.57
C VAL A 191 10.26 6.03 -21.98
N ALA A 192 9.90 5.10 -22.88
CA ALA A 192 10.34 5.11 -24.26
C ALA A 192 9.91 6.39 -25.00
N LEU A 193 8.67 6.83 -24.79
CA LEU A 193 8.15 8.08 -25.35
C LEU A 193 8.91 9.31 -24.82
N SER A 194 9.17 9.37 -23.50
CA SER A 194 9.94 10.47 -22.90
C SER A 194 11.37 10.55 -23.45
N LEU A 195 12.01 9.39 -23.66
CA LEU A 195 13.34 9.30 -24.25
C LEU A 195 13.31 9.74 -25.72
N ALA A 196 12.31 9.31 -26.48
CA ALA A 196 12.13 9.71 -27.88
C ALA A 196 11.93 11.24 -28.01
N ILE A 197 11.10 11.84 -27.16
CA ILE A 197 10.91 13.30 -27.10
C ILE A 197 12.23 14.00 -26.78
N GLY A 198 12.99 13.48 -25.81
CA GLY A 198 14.31 14.01 -25.44
C GLY A 198 15.31 13.98 -26.60
N VAL A 199 15.42 12.85 -27.30
CA VAL A 199 16.29 12.70 -28.48
C VAL A 199 15.88 13.65 -29.60
N VAL A 200 14.58 13.72 -29.92
CA VAL A 200 14.06 14.62 -30.95
C VAL A 200 14.33 16.08 -30.60
N CYS A 201 14.08 16.49 -29.35
CA CYS A 201 14.38 17.84 -28.89
C CYS A 201 15.88 18.15 -28.97
N ALA A 202 16.75 17.24 -28.54
CA ALA A 202 18.20 17.40 -28.61
C ALA A 202 18.68 17.57 -30.05
N VAL A 203 18.18 16.75 -30.99
CA VAL A 203 18.50 16.85 -32.42
C VAL A 203 17.99 18.17 -33.00
N LEU A 204 16.76 18.59 -32.70
CA LEU A 204 16.20 19.84 -33.21
C LEU A 204 16.95 21.08 -32.69
N VAL A 205 17.29 21.12 -31.40
CA VAL A 205 18.06 22.20 -30.80
C VAL A 205 19.49 22.23 -31.38
N SER A 206 20.15 21.07 -31.45
CA SER A 206 21.50 20.96 -32.02
C SER A 206 21.55 21.38 -33.49
N ARG A 207 20.58 20.95 -34.32
CA ARG A 207 20.47 21.39 -35.72
C ARG A 207 20.15 22.88 -35.82
N GLY A 208 19.30 23.39 -34.94
CA GLY A 208 18.95 24.82 -34.88
C GLY A 208 20.16 25.71 -34.58
N ILE A 209 20.99 25.32 -33.61
CA ILE A 209 22.22 26.04 -33.23
C ILE A 209 23.25 25.95 -34.36
N ARG A 210 23.52 24.75 -34.90
CA ARG A 210 24.46 24.58 -36.02
C ARG A 210 24.04 25.35 -37.27
N ARG A 211 22.74 25.42 -37.57
CA ARG A 211 22.25 26.21 -38.71
C ARG A 211 22.41 27.72 -38.50
N GLN A 212 22.28 28.22 -37.26
CA GLN A 212 22.48 29.64 -36.96
C GLN A 212 23.97 30.03 -36.96
N LEU A 213 24.84 29.15 -36.46
CA LEU A 213 26.27 29.40 -36.35
C LEU A 213 27.05 29.05 -37.63
N GLY A 214 26.57 28.14 -38.47
CA GLY A 214 27.28 27.62 -39.65
C GLY A 214 28.35 26.56 -39.33
N ALA A 215 28.74 26.47 -38.05
CA ALA A 215 29.78 25.60 -37.54
C ALA A 215 29.46 25.18 -36.08
N GLU A 216 30.23 24.27 -35.52
CA GLU A 216 30.15 23.98 -34.09
C GLU A 216 30.57 25.21 -33.27
N PRO A 217 30.01 25.45 -32.06
CA PRO A 217 30.33 26.66 -31.28
C PRO A 217 31.83 26.88 -31.03
N TRP A 218 32.60 25.79 -30.90
CA TRP A 218 34.04 25.86 -30.70
C TRP A 218 34.80 26.25 -31.99
N GLU A 219 34.34 25.81 -33.16
CA GLU A 219 34.89 26.19 -34.48
C GLU A 219 34.68 27.71 -34.73
N VAL A 220 33.51 28.23 -34.39
CA VAL A 220 33.22 29.68 -34.51
C VAL A 220 34.13 30.49 -33.58
N ALA A 221 34.37 30.01 -32.36
CA ALA A 221 35.26 30.67 -31.40
C ALA A 221 36.74 30.65 -31.86
N GLU A 222 37.16 29.60 -32.56
CA GLU A 222 38.50 29.50 -33.14
C GLU A 222 38.68 30.48 -34.31
N VAL A 223 37.73 30.51 -35.25
CA VAL A 223 37.74 31.48 -36.35
C VAL A 223 37.70 32.92 -35.86
N ALA A 224 36.96 33.21 -34.79
CA ALA A 224 36.96 34.54 -34.15
C ALA A 224 38.37 34.92 -33.63
N ARG A 225 39.09 33.97 -33.04
CA ARG A 225 40.46 34.18 -32.57
C ARG A 225 41.45 34.37 -33.73
N ASP A 226 41.27 33.66 -34.83
CA ASP A 226 42.14 33.80 -36.01
C ASP A 226 41.96 35.15 -36.69
N VAL A 227 40.72 35.63 -36.85
CA VAL A 227 40.45 36.99 -37.33
C VAL A 227 41.10 38.02 -36.41
N ALA A 228 40.96 37.86 -35.08
CA ALA A 228 41.56 38.77 -34.11
C ALA A 228 43.11 38.73 -34.11
N ALA A 229 43.70 37.60 -34.46
CA ALA A 229 45.15 37.41 -34.57
C ALA A 229 45.73 37.80 -35.95
N GLY A 230 44.91 38.36 -36.86
CA GLY A 230 45.34 38.77 -38.19
C GLY A 230 45.57 37.61 -39.17
N ARG A 231 45.11 36.40 -38.85
CA ARG A 231 45.22 35.21 -39.69
C ARG A 231 43.95 35.03 -40.53
N PHE A 232 43.91 35.69 -41.68
CA PHE A 232 42.69 35.76 -42.50
C PHE A 232 42.49 34.57 -43.46
N ASP A 233 43.56 33.87 -43.83
CA ASP A 233 43.52 32.82 -44.87
C ASP A 233 42.73 31.58 -44.44
N ALA A 234 42.77 31.25 -43.14
CA ALA A 234 42.05 30.13 -42.57
C ALA A 234 40.52 30.32 -42.60
N VAL A 235 40.06 31.58 -42.56
CA VAL A 235 38.65 31.95 -42.34
C VAL A 235 37.81 31.79 -43.62
N SER A 236 38.37 32.16 -44.77
CA SER A 236 37.72 32.05 -46.08
C SER A 236 37.57 30.61 -46.57
N ALA A 237 38.50 29.72 -46.23
CA ALA A 237 38.50 28.33 -46.68
C ALA A 237 37.38 27.50 -46.04
N THR A 238 37.10 27.72 -44.75
CA THR A 238 36.13 26.94 -43.98
C THR A 238 34.68 27.22 -44.40
N CYS A 239 34.39 28.45 -44.81
CA CYS A 239 33.07 28.85 -45.30
C CYS A 239 32.84 28.39 -46.75
N ALA A 240 33.84 28.54 -47.62
CA ALA A 240 33.78 28.12 -49.02
C ALA A 240 33.51 26.60 -49.19
N ALA A 241 34.00 25.77 -48.26
CA ALA A 241 33.76 24.33 -48.25
C ALA A 241 32.31 23.92 -47.92
N LYS A 242 31.51 24.78 -47.27
CA LYS A 242 30.13 24.47 -46.81
C LYS A 242 29.01 25.07 -47.69
N GLY A 243 29.34 25.89 -48.69
CA GLY A 243 28.36 26.52 -49.61
C GLY A 243 27.71 27.81 -49.07
N LYS A 244 26.82 28.43 -49.87
CA LYS A 244 26.19 29.74 -49.55
C LYS A 244 25.28 29.65 -48.31
N GLY A 245 25.46 30.56 -47.35
CA GLY A 245 24.58 30.74 -46.18
C GLY A 245 25.09 30.13 -44.87
N CYS A 246 26.38 30.30 -44.57
CA CYS A 246 27.06 29.71 -43.41
C CYS A 246 26.79 30.44 -42.08
N GLY A 247 25.56 30.90 -41.82
CA GLY A 247 25.20 31.57 -40.58
C GLY A 247 26.14 32.72 -40.19
N VAL A 248 26.48 32.83 -38.90
CA VAL A 248 27.44 33.84 -38.39
C VAL A 248 28.83 33.71 -39.02
N MET A 249 29.24 32.50 -39.44
CA MET A 249 30.54 32.30 -40.11
C MET A 249 30.64 32.96 -41.49
N ASP A 250 29.51 33.16 -42.16
CA ASP A 250 29.45 33.89 -43.44
C ASP A 250 29.78 35.37 -43.23
N ASP A 251 29.20 35.97 -42.19
CA ASP A 251 29.46 37.36 -41.79
C ASP A 251 30.93 37.54 -41.35
N MET A 252 31.50 36.56 -40.64
CA MET A 252 32.90 36.58 -40.21
C MET A 252 33.88 36.39 -41.37
N ALA A 253 33.55 35.56 -42.35
CA ALA A 253 34.34 35.41 -43.57
C ALA A 253 34.31 36.69 -44.43
N ALA A 254 33.15 37.32 -44.58
CA ALA A 254 33.02 38.61 -45.26
C ALA A 254 33.81 39.73 -44.55
N MET A 255 33.84 39.71 -43.21
CA MET A 255 34.65 40.63 -42.41
C MET A 255 36.15 40.39 -42.60
N ALA A 256 36.60 39.14 -42.55
CA ALA A 256 38.00 38.77 -42.78
C ALA A 256 38.48 39.17 -44.17
N ASP A 257 37.65 39.00 -45.20
CA ASP A 257 37.99 39.35 -46.58
C ASP A 257 38.09 40.87 -46.79
N LYS A 258 37.20 41.67 -46.18
CA LYS A 258 37.31 43.14 -46.18
C LYS A 258 38.56 43.65 -45.45
N LEU A 259 38.92 43.01 -44.33
CA LEU A 259 40.14 43.35 -43.60
C LEU A 259 41.37 43.02 -44.45
N ARG A 260 41.41 41.83 -45.06
CA ARG A 260 42.46 41.43 -46.00
C ARG A 260 42.60 42.39 -47.18
N GLN A 261 41.49 42.78 -47.81
CA GLN A 261 41.49 43.77 -48.91
C GLN A 261 42.00 45.14 -48.45
N SER A 262 41.67 45.56 -47.23
CA SER A 262 42.17 46.81 -46.65
C SER A 262 43.68 46.74 -46.38
N PHE A 263 44.20 45.62 -45.86
CA PHE A 263 45.64 45.44 -45.66
C PHE A 263 46.43 45.39 -46.98
N ALA A 264 45.92 44.67 -48.00
CA ALA A 264 46.54 44.63 -49.33
C ALA A 264 46.51 46.00 -50.06
N ALA A 265 45.45 46.79 -49.85
CA ALA A 265 45.35 48.15 -50.39
C ALA A 265 46.32 49.13 -49.71
N VAL A 266 46.69 48.89 -48.45
CA VAL A 266 47.67 49.68 -47.70
C VAL A 266 49.10 49.37 -48.17
N GLU A 267 49.44 48.10 -48.43
CA GLU A 267 50.75 47.70 -48.96
C GLU A 267 50.99 48.16 -50.42
N ALA A 268 49.95 48.21 -51.25
CA ALA A 268 50.03 48.74 -52.62
C ALA A 268 50.23 50.28 -52.65
N ARG A 269 49.67 51.01 -51.67
CA ARG A 269 49.81 52.47 -51.54
C ARG A 269 51.15 52.90 -50.93
N THR A 270 51.85 52.01 -50.21
CA THR A 270 53.19 52.31 -49.66
C THR A 270 54.31 52.31 -50.72
N ALA A 271 54.08 51.75 -51.91
CA ALA A 271 55.06 51.76 -53.01
C ALA A 271 55.02 53.04 -53.88
N GLU A 272 53.90 53.78 -53.89
CA GLU A 272 53.79 55.08 -54.59
C GLU A 272 54.18 56.28 -53.70
N ALA A 273 54.33 56.07 -52.39
CA ALA A 273 54.49 57.12 -51.39
C ALA A 273 55.93 57.64 -51.20
N GLU A 274 56.92 57.18 -51.97
CA GLU A 274 58.30 57.71 -51.90
C GLU A 274 58.49 58.99 -52.73
N ASN A 275 57.61 59.29 -53.70
CA ASN A 275 57.75 60.50 -54.55
C ASN A 275 56.98 61.74 -54.07
N HIS A 276 55.97 61.58 -53.20
CA HIS A 276 55.13 62.71 -52.75
C HIS A 276 55.46 63.21 -51.34
N LEU A 277 56.71 63.04 -50.91
CA LEU A 277 57.19 63.46 -49.59
C LEU A 277 57.72 64.91 -49.53
N ARG A 278 57.46 65.73 -50.56
CA ARG A 278 57.80 67.16 -50.55
C ARG A 278 56.62 68.12 -50.39
N GLU A 279 55.37 67.65 -50.33
CA GLU A 279 54.20 68.55 -50.28
C GLU A 279 53.32 68.44 -49.02
N ALA A 280 53.43 67.40 -48.19
CA ALA A 280 52.43 67.12 -47.15
C ALA A 280 52.78 67.64 -45.73
N GLN A 281 53.40 68.81 -45.60
CA GLN A 281 53.62 69.43 -44.27
C GLN A 281 52.35 70.09 -43.68
N GLY A 282 51.26 70.20 -44.45
CA GLY A 282 50.03 70.87 -44.01
C GLY A 282 48.96 70.01 -43.31
N GLN A 283 48.96 68.67 -43.46
CA GLN A 283 47.88 67.82 -42.93
C GLN A 283 48.16 67.19 -41.57
N ARG A 284 49.33 67.44 -40.96
CA ARG A 284 49.74 66.80 -39.70
C ARG A 284 48.88 67.20 -38.49
N LEU A 285 48.29 68.39 -38.52
CA LEU A 285 47.53 68.94 -37.40
C LEU A 285 46.11 68.34 -37.26
N ALA A 286 45.52 67.80 -38.32
CA ALA A 286 44.20 67.15 -38.25
C ALA A 286 44.27 65.69 -37.78
N ALA A 287 45.38 65.00 -38.07
CA ALA A 287 45.62 63.62 -37.63
C ALA A 287 46.01 63.53 -36.14
N GLU A 288 46.76 64.52 -35.63
CA GLU A 288 47.12 64.58 -34.20
C GLU A 288 45.87 64.77 -33.31
N GLU A 289 44.85 65.52 -33.75
CA GLU A 289 43.60 65.71 -32.99
C GLU A 289 42.71 64.45 -32.95
N ALA A 290 42.61 63.71 -34.07
CA ALA A 290 41.82 62.47 -34.13
C ALA A 290 42.42 61.35 -33.27
N THR A 291 43.75 61.24 -33.22
CA THR A 291 44.44 60.27 -32.35
C THR A 291 44.25 60.59 -30.87
N ARG A 292 44.27 61.89 -30.51
CA ARG A 292 44.03 62.35 -29.13
C ARG A 292 42.62 62.02 -28.65
N GLN A 293 41.62 62.15 -29.52
CA GLN A 293 40.23 61.78 -29.22
C GLN A 293 40.05 60.26 -29.08
N ALA A 294 40.69 59.47 -29.95
CA ALA A 294 40.65 58.00 -29.87
C ALA A 294 41.31 57.47 -28.59
N GLU A 295 42.42 58.08 -28.17
CA GLU A 295 43.14 57.71 -26.96
C GLU A 295 42.36 58.12 -25.69
N GLN A 296 41.73 59.30 -25.69
CA GLN A 296 40.80 59.68 -24.62
C GLN A 296 39.59 58.74 -24.52
N ALA A 297 38.97 58.36 -25.64
CA ALA A 297 37.83 57.44 -25.66
C ALA A 297 38.20 56.03 -25.18
N ARG A 298 39.43 55.57 -25.49
CA ARG A 298 39.96 54.29 -25.01
C ARG A 298 40.24 54.32 -23.52
N LEU A 299 40.82 55.40 -23.01
CA LEU A 299 41.07 55.58 -21.57
C LEU A 299 39.76 55.68 -20.78
N SER A 300 38.75 56.39 -21.29
CA SER A 300 37.42 56.42 -20.67
C SER A 300 36.72 55.07 -20.71
N GLY A 301 36.82 54.32 -21.81
CA GLY A 301 36.26 52.97 -21.92
C GLY A 301 36.94 51.95 -20.99
N LEU A 302 38.26 52.08 -20.79
CA LEU A 302 39.00 51.29 -19.81
C LEU A 302 38.66 51.66 -18.37
N ALA A 303 38.48 52.96 -18.08
CA ALA A 303 38.02 53.42 -16.78
C ALA A 303 36.61 52.91 -16.46
N GLU A 304 35.67 52.96 -17.42
CA GLU A 304 34.32 52.41 -17.25
C GLU A 304 34.33 50.88 -17.09
N ALA A 305 35.21 50.17 -17.80
CA ALA A 305 35.36 48.73 -17.63
C ALA A 305 35.93 48.36 -16.25
N ALA A 306 36.88 49.16 -15.74
CA ALA A 306 37.42 48.98 -14.39
C ALA A 306 36.36 49.24 -13.32
N ASP A 307 35.55 50.29 -13.47
CA ASP A 307 34.44 50.65 -12.57
C ASP A 307 33.41 49.51 -12.51
N ARG A 308 33.03 48.95 -13.68
CA ARG A 308 32.12 47.78 -13.74
C ARG A 308 32.72 46.52 -13.12
N LEU A 309 34.04 46.32 -13.20
CA LEU A 309 34.71 45.19 -12.55
C LEU A 309 34.75 45.36 -11.03
N GLU A 310 34.91 46.59 -10.55
CA GLU A 310 34.85 46.92 -9.13
C GLU A 310 33.44 46.69 -8.57
N ASP A 311 32.39 47.12 -9.28
CA ASP A 311 30.99 46.83 -8.95
C ASP A 311 30.70 45.32 -8.88
N LEU A 312 31.24 44.55 -9.83
CA LEU A 312 31.10 43.10 -9.86
C LEU A 312 31.85 42.43 -8.71
N ALA A 313 33.07 42.86 -8.40
CA ALA A 313 33.85 42.35 -7.28
C ALA A 313 33.11 42.62 -5.95
N ASP A 314 32.53 43.80 -5.80
CA ASP A 314 31.74 44.18 -4.61
C ASP A 314 30.42 43.38 -4.54
N ALA A 315 29.76 43.13 -5.68
CA ALA A 315 28.59 42.24 -5.74
C ALA A 315 28.93 40.79 -5.35
N VAL A 316 30.08 40.27 -5.80
CA VAL A 316 30.57 38.94 -5.42
C VAL A 316 30.94 38.89 -3.94
N ALA A 317 31.60 39.91 -3.40
CA ALA A 317 31.94 40.00 -1.99
C ALA A 317 30.68 40.01 -1.10
N ARG A 318 29.67 40.81 -1.46
CA ARG A 318 28.35 40.81 -0.79
C ARG A 318 27.66 39.44 -0.86
N ALA A 319 27.66 38.80 -2.03
CA ALA A 319 27.08 37.47 -2.21
C ALA A 319 27.82 36.41 -1.37
N GLY A 320 29.15 36.51 -1.27
CA GLY A 320 29.98 35.66 -0.42
C GLY A 320 29.63 35.80 1.05
N ASN A 321 29.55 37.02 1.57
CA ASN A 321 29.14 37.28 2.95
C ASN A 321 27.72 36.76 3.24
N ALA A 322 26.77 37.02 2.35
CA ALA A 322 25.41 36.50 2.48
C ALA A 322 25.34 34.96 2.46
N LEU A 323 26.23 34.31 1.68
CA LEU A 323 26.33 32.86 1.66
C LEU A 323 26.90 32.33 2.98
N THR A 324 27.94 32.97 3.54
CA THR A 324 28.50 32.62 4.85
C THR A 324 27.44 32.70 5.95
N ASP A 325 26.61 33.74 5.96
CA ASP A 325 25.49 33.88 6.91
C ASP A 325 24.45 32.76 6.74
N ARG A 326 24.10 32.42 5.50
CA ARG A 326 23.18 31.31 5.21
C ARG A 326 23.76 29.96 5.64
N VAL A 327 25.05 29.71 5.42
CA VAL A 327 25.73 28.49 5.88
C VAL A 327 25.71 28.42 7.41
N ALA A 328 25.99 29.53 8.10
CA ALA A 328 25.89 29.59 9.56
C ALA A 328 24.46 29.34 10.07
N GLN A 329 23.44 29.83 9.36
CA GLN A 329 22.04 29.56 9.67
C GLN A 329 21.68 28.09 9.44
N VAL A 330 22.14 27.49 8.34
CA VAL A 330 21.93 26.07 8.04
C VAL A 330 22.59 25.21 9.12
N ASN A 331 23.83 25.48 9.51
CA ASN A 331 24.50 24.75 10.60
C ASN A 331 23.71 24.81 11.91
N ARG A 332 23.21 26.00 12.31
CA ARG A 332 22.31 26.12 13.48
C ARG A 332 21.00 25.35 13.29
N GLY A 333 20.47 25.32 12.08
CA GLY A 333 19.29 24.52 11.71
C GLY A 333 19.54 23.02 11.87
N THR A 334 20.67 22.53 11.38
CA THR A 334 21.10 21.12 11.47
C THR A 334 21.29 20.69 12.91
N VAL A 335 21.91 21.52 13.77
CA VAL A 335 22.04 21.21 15.20
C VAL A 335 20.67 21.07 15.87
N ARG A 336 19.75 22.02 15.65
CA ARG A 336 18.37 21.91 16.17
C ARG A 336 17.59 20.73 15.60
N GLN A 337 17.88 20.32 14.36
CA GLN A 337 17.27 19.14 13.78
C GLN A 337 17.81 17.87 14.42
N HIS A 338 19.12 17.82 14.71
CA HIS A 338 19.73 16.71 15.44
C HIS A 338 19.12 16.56 16.84
N GLU A 339 18.96 17.66 17.59
CA GLU A 339 18.28 17.67 18.89
C GLU A 339 16.85 17.12 18.79
N ARG A 340 16.04 17.64 17.85
CA ARG A 340 14.67 17.13 17.64
C ARG A 340 14.61 15.66 17.24
N THR A 341 15.57 15.18 16.46
CA THR A 341 15.65 13.76 16.09
C THR A 341 15.98 12.92 17.31
N ALA A 342 16.89 13.37 18.19
CA ALA A 342 17.21 12.70 19.44
C ALA A 342 15.98 12.64 20.36
N ASP A 343 15.27 13.76 20.55
CA ASP A 343 14.03 13.81 21.34
C ASP A 343 12.96 12.86 20.78
N THR A 344 12.83 12.82 19.45
CA THR A 344 11.90 11.90 18.78
C THR A 344 12.29 10.45 19.02
N ALA A 345 13.58 10.12 18.97
CA ALA A 345 14.06 8.77 19.24
C ALA A 345 13.75 8.35 20.69
N THR A 346 13.98 9.23 21.66
CA THR A 346 13.60 8.98 23.07
C THR A 346 12.09 8.80 23.21
N ALA A 347 11.28 9.64 22.57
CA ALA A 347 9.82 9.48 22.59
C ALA A 347 9.36 8.15 21.95
N MET A 348 10.06 7.67 20.93
CA MET A 348 9.81 6.36 20.33
C MET A 348 10.18 5.20 21.27
N GLU A 349 11.27 5.32 22.04
CA GLU A 349 11.64 4.36 23.08
C GLU A 349 10.58 4.31 24.20
N GLU A 350 10.11 5.46 24.67
CA GLU A 350 9.02 5.54 25.66
C GLU A 350 7.71 4.98 25.13
N MET A 351 7.38 5.25 23.86
CA MET A 351 6.19 4.71 23.22
C MET A 351 6.26 3.19 23.11
N ASN A 352 7.42 2.63 22.76
CA ASN A 352 7.64 1.19 22.72
C ASN A 352 7.47 0.55 24.10
N ALA A 353 8.02 1.18 25.15
CA ALA A 353 7.81 0.74 26.52
C ALA A 353 6.32 0.76 26.91
N THR A 354 5.59 1.82 26.53
CA THR A 354 4.15 1.95 26.78
C THR A 354 3.35 0.87 26.06
N VAL A 355 3.69 0.55 24.80
CA VAL A 355 3.03 -0.52 24.04
C VAL A 355 3.24 -1.88 24.70
N LEU A 356 4.45 -2.17 25.18
CA LEU A 356 4.76 -3.38 25.96
C LEU A 356 3.94 -3.45 27.25
N GLU A 357 3.81 -2.34 27.98
CA GLU A 357 3.01 -2.27 29.20
C GLU A 357 1.52 -2.46 28.91
N VAL A 358 0.98 -1.84 27.86
CA VAL A 358 -0.41 -2.04 27.42
C VAL A 358 -0.66 -3.50 27.03
N ALA A 359 0.27 -4.13 26.31
CA ALA A 359 0.16 -5.54 25.95
C ALA A 359 0.14 -6.46 27.19
N GLN A 360 1.01 -6.20 28.17
CA GLN A 360 1.02 -6.94 29.45
C GLN A 360 -0.27 -6.73 30.24
N ASN A 361 -0.78 -5.50 30.29
CA ASN A 361 -2.03 -5.19 30.97
C ASN A 361 -3.24 -5.84 30.27
N ALA A 362 -3.26 -5.87 28.95
CA ALA A 362 -4.28 -6.56 28.18
C ALA A 362 -4.25 -8.08 28.43
N ASP A 363 -3.06 -8.68 28.52
CA ASP A 363 -2.92 -10.10 28.84
C ASP A 363 -3.40 -10.40 30.26
N ARG A 364 -3.00 -9.60 31.27
CA ARG A 364 -3.51 -9.73 32.65
C ARG A 364 -5.03 -9.57 32.73
N ALA A 365 -5.61 -8.60 32.01
CA ALA A 365 -7.05 -8.39 31.97
C ALA A 365 -7.76 -9.60 31.34
N SER A 366 -7.21 -10.16 30.26
CA SER A 366 -7.71 -11.38 29.62
C SER A 366 -7.65 -12.59 30.57
N GLN A 367 -6.54 -12.77 31.29
CA GLN A 367 -6.42 -13.84 32.30
C GLN A 367 -7.44 -13.66 33.43
N SER A 368 -7.62 -12.45 33.95
CA SER A 368 -8.61 -12.15 34.98
C SER A 368 -10.04 -12.40 34.51
N ALA A 369 -10.37 -12.01 33.27
CA ALA A 369 -11.68 -12.30 32.68
C ALA A 369 -11.93 -13.81 32.51
N ARG A 370 -10.90 -14.59 32.14
CA ARG A 370 -11.00 -16.07 32.11
C ARG A 370 -11.26 -16.65 33.50
N ALA A 371 -10.51 -16.22 34.50
CA ALA A 371 -10.71 -16.66 35.88
C ALA A 371 -12.11 -16.32 36.40
N ALA A 372 -12.61 -15.10 36.13
CA ALA A 372 -13.96 -14.69 36.51
C ALA A 372 -15.04 -15.54 35.81
N ARG A 373 -14.86 -15.85 34.52
CA ARG A 373 -15.76 -16.74 33.77
C ARG A 373 -15.78 -18.14 34.36
N ASP A 374 -14.62 -18.69 34.70
CA ASP A 374 -14.52 -20.04 35.24
C ASP A 374 -15.13 -20.11 36.64
N GLY A 375 -14.89 -19.11 37.50
CA GLY A 375 -15.58 -19.00 38.80
C GLY A 375 -17.10 -18.83 38.68
N ALA A 376 -17.58 -18.10 37.67
CA ALA A 376 -19.03 -17.99 37.40
C ALA A 376 -19.65 -19.33 36.98
N ARG A 377 -18.92 -20.17 36.23
CA ARG A 377 -19.36 -21.53 35.86
C ARG A 377 -19.43 -22.45 37.07
N GLU A 378 -18.44 -22.37 37.96
CA GLU A 378 -18.43 -23.14 39.20
C GLU A 378 -19.59 -22.72 40.12
N GLY A 379 -19.84 -21.40 40.22
CA GLY A 379 -21.01 -20.86 40.92
C GLY A 379 -22.34 -21.35 40.34
N LEU A 380 -22.47 -21.39 39.01
CA LEU A 380 -23.67 -21.93 38.35
C LEU A 380 -23.90 -23.39 38.73
N ALA A 381 -22.86 -24.22 38.66
CA ALA A 381 -22.95 -25.64 39.04
C ALA A 381 -23.41 -25.81 40.50
N ALA A 382 -22.88 -25.00 41.43
CA ALA A 382 -23.32 -25.02 42.82
C ALA A 382 -24.80 -24.62 42.97
N THR A 383 -25.27 -23.61 42.24
CA THR A 383 -26.69 -23.22 42.28
C THR A 383 -27.63 -24.30 41.71
N GLU A 384 -27.20 -25.03 40.68
CA GLU A 384 -27.95 -26.18 40.14
C GLU A 384 -28.03 -27.34 41.14
N GLU A 385 -26.97 -27.57 41.93
CA GLU A 385 -26.99 -28.55 43.02
C GLU A 385 -27.95 -28.14 44.15
N VAL A 386 -27.97 -26.86 44.52
CA VAL A 386 -28.93 -26.32 45.49
C VAL A 386 -30.36 -26.48 44.99
N ALA A 387 -30.64 -26.15 43.73
CA ALA A 387 -31.97 -26.31 43.13
C ALA A 387 -32.44 -27.78 43.19
N ARG A 388 -31.57 -28.73 42.82
CA ARG A 388 -31.86 -30.17 42.94
C ARG A 388 -32.13 -30.59 44.38
N SER A 389 -31.41 -30.02 45.35
CA SER A 389 -31.63 -30.28 46.78
C SER A 389 -32.99 -29.77 47.25
N ILE A 390 -33.40 -28.57 46.82
CA ILE A 390 -34.72 -28.00 47.12
C ILE A 390 -35.83 -28.88 46.54
N ASP A 391 -35.68 -29.38 45.31
CA ASP A 391 -36.66 -30.29 44.71
C ASP A 391 -36.78 -31.62 45.47
N ARG A 392 -35.65 -32.17 45.97
CA ARG A 392 -35.69 -33.35 46.85
C ARG A 392 -36.46 -33.07 48.15
N VAL A 393 -36.20 -31.94 48.80
CA VAL A 393 -36.90 -31.53 50.02
C VAL A 393 -38.39 -31.33 49.76
N ARG A 394 -38.76 -30.74 48.62
CA ARG A 394 -40.16 -30.59 48.19
C ARG A 394 -40.84 -31.95 48.02
N GLY A 395 -40.15 -32.92 47.41
CA GLY A 395 -40.62 -34.30 47.27
C GLY A 395 -40.86 -34.99 48.62
N LEU A 396 -39.88 -34.91 49.53
CA LEU A 396 -39.98 -35.42 50.90
C LEU A 396 -41.16 -34.80 51.65
N THR A 397 -41.35 -33.49 51.55
CA THR A 397 -42.44 -32.76 52.20
C THR A 397 -43.80 -33.19 51.67
N LYS A 398 -43.93 -33.40 50.34
CA LYS A 398 -45.15 -33.94 49.74
C LYS A 398 -45.44 -35.37 50.21
N GLY A 399 -44.42 -36.21 50.31
CA GLY A 399 -44.52 -37.56 50.88
C GLY A 399 -44.99 -37.55 52.34
N LEU A 400 -44.40 -36.68 53.15
CA LEU A 400 -44.79 -36.49 54.56
C LEU A 400 -46.26 -36.06 54.67
N LYS A 401 -46.71 -35.12 53.83
CA LYS A 401 -48.12 -34.71 53.79
C LYS A 401 -49.04 -35.90 53.50
N THR A 402 -48.74 -36.70 52.48
CA THR A 402 -49.54 -37.90 52.15
C THR A 402 -49.60 -38.88 53.32
N SER A 403 -48.47 -39.11 54.01
CA SER A 403 -48.43 -39.98 55.18
C SER A 403 -49.24 -39.43 56.35
N LEU A 404 -49.22 -38.12 56.58
CA LEU A 404 -50.04 -37.45 57.60
C LEU A 404 -51.53 -37.51 57.27
N ASP A 405 -51.91 -37.31 56.00
CA ASP A 405 -53.29 -37.43 55.53
C ASP A 405 -53.80 -38.88 55.75
N ALA A 406 -52.98 -39.88 55.40
CA ALA A 406 -53.31 -41.29 55.63
C ALA A 406 -53.41 -41.64 57.12
N LEU A 407 -52.55 -41.07 57.97
CA LEU A 407 -52.65 -41.20 59.43
C LEU A 407 -53.93 -40.57 59.96
N GLY A 408 -54.32 -39.40 59.43
CA GLY A 408 -55.58 -38.73 59.76
C GLY A 408 -56.80 -39.59 59.44
N GLU A 409 -56.82 -40.24 58.27
CA GLU A 409 -57.90 -41.19 57.90
C GLU A 409 -57.93 -42.41 58.82
N ARG A 410 -56.77 -42.97 59.18
CA ARG A 410 -56.69 -44.06 60.18
C ARG A 410 -57.24 -43.63 61.54
N ALA A 411 -56.91 -42.42 61.99
CA ALA A 411 -57.41 -41.86 63.25
C ALA A 411 -58.94 -41.66 63.23
N LYS A 412 -59.53 -41.26 62.09
CA LYS A 412 -60.99 -41.23 61.90
C LYS A 412 -61.60 -42.62 62.00
N GLY A 413 -60.97 -43.62 61.37
CA GLY A 413 -61.38 -45.03 61.49
C GLY A 413 -61.39 -45.53 62.94
N ILE A 414 -60.36 -45.19 63.71
CA ILE A 414 -60.31 -45.49 65.15
C ILE A 414 -61.42 -44.75 65.90
N SER A 415 -61.66 -43.47 65.60
CA SER A 415 -62.74 -42.70 66.22
C SER A 415 -64.12 -43.28 65.93
N ALA A 416 -64.35 -43.80 64.72
CA ALA A 416 -65.57 -44.51 64.36
C ALA A 416 -65.73 -45.83 65.13
N ILE A 417 -64.65 -46.59 65.29
CA ILE A 417 -64.65 -47.81 66.13
C ILE A 417 -64.92 -47.45 67.59
N LEU A 418 -64.30 -46.39 68.12
CA LEU A 418 -64.57 -45.91 69.48
C LEU A 418 -66.03 -45.47 69.65
N GLY A 419 -66.62 -44.84 68.63
CA GLY A 419 -68.05 -44.54 68.58
C GLY A 419 -68.90 -45.80 68.64
N VAL A 420 -68.61 -46.80 67.81
CA VAL A 420 -69.31 -48.10 67.84
C VAL A 420 -69.11 -48.84 69.17
N ILE A 421 -67.92 -48.76 69.79
CA ILE A 421 -67.67 -49.33 71.12
C ILE A 421 -68.52 -48.60 72.17
N SER A 422 -68.63 -47.28 72.08
CA SER A 422 -69.52 -46.49 72.95
C SER A 422 -70.98 -46.88 72.74
N ASP A 423 -71.42 -47.03 71.49
CA ASP A 423 -72.79 -47.45 71.16
C ASP A 423 -73.08 -48.90 71.61
N ILE A 424 -72.09 -49.82 71.52
CA ILE A 424 -72.19 -51.19 72.04
C ILE A 424 -72.19 -51.20 73.57
N ALA A 425 -71.37 -50.36 74.22
CA ALA A 425 -71.37 -50.21 75.67
C ALA A 425 -72.73 -49.71 76.17
N ASP A 426 -73.35 -48.74 75.48
CA ASP A 426 -74.71 -48.28 75.76
C ASP A 426 -75.77 -49.37 75.47
N GLN A 427 -75.63 -50.15 74.40
CA GLN A 427 -76.54 -51.26 74.07
C GLN A 427 -76.42 -52.48 75.00
N THR A 428 -75.31 -52.63 75.73
CA THR A 428 -75.11 -53.77 76.64
C THR A 428 -75.52 -53.51 78.09
N ASN A 429 -75.92 -52.28 78.44
CA ASN A 429 -76.38 -51.89 79.79
C ASN A 429 -75.54 -52.55 80.91
N LEU A 430 -74.24 -52.22 80.89
CA LEU A 430 -73.27 -52.50 81.95
C LEU A 430 -73.05 -51.25 82.81
#